data_AF-A0A821GZ27-F1
#
_entry.id   AF-A0A821GZ27-F1
#
_cell.length_a   1.000
_cell.length_b   1.000
_cell.length_c   1.000
_cell.angle_alpha   90.00
_cell.angle_beta   90.00
_cell.angle_gamma   90.00
#
_symmetry.space_group_name_H-M   'P 1'
#
loop_
_entity.id
_entity.type
_entity.pdbx_description
1 polymer ?
#
loop_
_entity_poly.entity_id
_entity_poly.type
_entity_poly.pdbx_seq_one_letter_code
_entity_poly.pdbx_strand_id
1 'polypeptide(L)'
;MTMNDLIPITERIVLNMLDRLPVKCTVRGTMNIQRGSFEQHVAKFCSKLNVNCPAADLKCPWSGSNGQLQQHISICAFEQMRPMVADIIKNKHQLKEQIQKMSE
;
A
#
# COMPACT_ATOMS: atom_id res chain seq x y z
N MET A 1 30.53 2.12 21.39
CA MET A 1 29.40 2.97 20.95
C MET A 1 28.24 2.06 20.64
N THR A 2 27.20 2.07 21.46
CA THR A 2 25.96 1.33 21.19
C THR A 2 25.06 2.22 20.34
N MET A 3 24.18 1.66 19.52
CA MET A 3 23.32 2.44 18.60
C MET A 3 22.38 3.44 19.31
N ASN A 4 22.32 3.42 20.65
CA ASN A 4 21.46 4.27 21.47
C ASN A 4 22.02 5.69 21.70
N ASP A 5 23.26 5.97 21.31
CA ASP A 5 23.90 7.29 21.49
C ASP A 5 23.77 8.23 20.27
N LEU A 6 23.01 7.81 19.24
CA LEU A 6 22.87 8.58 18.00
C LEU A 6 21.59 9.42 18.01
N ILE A 7 21.75 10.73 17.79
CA ILE A 7 20.63 11.66 17.61
C ILE A 7 20.32 11.75 16.09
N PRO A 8 19.04 11.62 15.68
CA PRO A 8 18.65 11.82 14.29
C PRO A 8 18.96 13.24 13.82
N ILE A 9 19.56 13.36 12.64
CA ILE A 9 19.70 14.63 11.95
C ILE A 9 18.32 15.12 11.52
N THR A 10 18.01 16.39 11.80
CA THR A 10 16.71 17.00 11.47
C THR A 10 16.85 18.21 10.55
N GLU A 11 18.07 18.69 10.33
CA GLU A 11 18.38 19.85 9.52
C GLU A 11 18.04 19.60 8.05
N ARG A 12 17.08 20.37 7.52
CA ARG A 12 16.53 20.20 6.17
C ARG A 12 17.59 20.21 5.06
N ILE A 13 18.62 21.04 5.21
CA ILE A 13 19.72 21.11 4.23
C ILE A 13 20.47 19.78 4.17
N VAL A 14 20.79 19.21 5.33
CA VAL A 14 21.51 17.93 5.44
C VAL A 14 20.62 16.80 4.95
N LEU A 15 19.33 16.78 5.33
CA LEU A 15 18.37 15.79 4.82
C LEU A 15 18.26 15.83 3.29
N ASN A 16 18.16 17.02 2.68
CA ASN A 16 18.12 17.16 1.23
C ASN A 16 19.40 16.67 0.54
N MET A 17 20.57 16.83 1.17
CA MET A 17 21.83 16.29 0.65
C MET A 17 21.84 14.77 0.74
N LEU A 18 21.41 14.21 1.88
CA LEU A 18 21.30 12.77 2.10
C LEU A 18 20.31 12.13 1.11
N ASP A 19 19.19 12.79 0.82
CA ASP A 19 18.16 12.26 -0.07
C ASP A 19 18.62 12.10 -1.52
N ARG A 20 19.62 12.88 -1.94
CA ARG A 20 20.24 12.77 -3.27
C ARG A 20 21.25 11.63 -3.37
N LEU A 21 21.63 11.02 -2.24
CA LEU A 21 22.61 9.94 -2.26
C LEU A 21 22.03 8.72 -2.98
N PRO A 22 22.78 8.14 -3.95
CA PRO A 22 22.37 6.90 -4.60
C PRO A 22 22.54 5.73 -3.64
N VAL A 23 21.50 4.91 -3.51
CA VAL A 23 21.48 3.69 -2.72
C VAL A 23 21.15 2.48 -3.60
N LYS A 24 21.48 1.28 -3.09
CA LYS A 24 21.18 0.00 -3.72
C LYS A 24 19.98 -0.63 -3.01
N CYS A 25 19.02 -1.10 -3.79
CA CYS A 25 17.94 -1.94 -3.29
C CYS A 25 18.48 -3.32 -2.89
N THR A 26 18.38 -3.66 -1.61
CA THR A 26 18.82 -4.97 -1.07
C THR A 26 17.94 -6.13 -1.56
N VAL A 27 16.70 -5.84 -1.95
CA VAL A 27 15.74 -6.85 -2.41
C VAL A 27 15.97 -7.24 -3.88
N ARG A 28 16.27 -6.26 -4.75
CA ARG A 28 16.39 -6.48 -6.22
C ARG A 28 17.80 -6.32 -6.77
N GLY A 29 18.69 -5.67 -6.03
CA GLY A 29 19.99 -5.25 -6.51
C GLY A 29 19.96 -4.00 -7.41
N THR A 30 18.79 -3.39 -7.66
CA THR A 30 18.67 -2.15 -8.43
C THR A 30 19.52 -1.06 -7.80
N MET A 31 20.39 -0.45 -8.60
CA MET A 31 21.37 0.55 -8.16
C MET A 31 20.87 1.97 -8.48
N ASN A 32 21.55 2.97 -7.91
CA ASN A 32 21.34 4.39 -8.22
C ASN A 32 19.92 4.91 -7.90
N ILE A 33 19.26 4.35 -6.89
CA ILE A 33 17.99 4.89 -6.38
C ILE A 33 18.34 6.03 -5.44
N GLN A 34 17.76 7.22 -5.62
CA GLN A 34 17.95 8.30 -4.64
C GLN A 34 17.36 7.87 -3.29
N ARG A 35 18.10 8.08 -2.20
CA ARG A 35 17.66 7.73 -0.84
C ARG A 35 16.28 8.29 -0.53
N GLY A 36 16.00 9.55 -0.89
CA GLY A 36 14.68 10.17 -0.66
C GLY A 36 13.55 9.51 -1.45
N SER A 37 13.88 8.87 -2.58
CA SER A 37 12.92 8.15 -3.43
C SER A 37 12.87 6.65 -3.14
N PHE A 38 13.60 6.17 -2.12
CA PHE A 38 13.71 4.74 -1.84
C PHE A 38 12.37 4.13 -1.41
N GLU A 39 11.61 4.82 -0.57
CA GLU A 39 10.28 4.34 -0.16
C GLU A 39 9.34 4.22 -1.36
N GLN A 40 9.35 5.21 -2.26
CA GLN A 40 8.59 5.16 -3.50
C GLN A 40 9.06 4.01 -4.40
N HIS A 41 10.37 3.76 -4.48
CA HIS A 41 10.92 2.58 -5.14
C HIS A 41 10.36 1.29 -4.56
N VAL A 42 10.40 1.12 -3.24
CA VAL A 42 9.89 -0.08 -2.56
C VAL A 42 8.41 -0.26 -2.84
N ALA A 43 7.61 0.80 -2.71
CA ALA A 43 6.16 0.74 -2.88
C ALA A 43 5.72 0.49 -4.33
N LYS A 44 6.37 1.14 -5.32
CA LYS A 44 5.86 1.17 -6.71
C LYS A 44 6.70 0.40 -7.71
N PHE A 45 8.01 0.31 -7.50
CA PHE A 45 8.95 -0.16 -8.54
C PHE A 45 9.68 -1.44 -8.15
N CYS A 46 9.65 -1.82 -6.87
CA CYS A 46 10.28 -3.02 -6.36
C CYS A 46 9.40 -4.26 -6.65
N SER A 47 9.37 -4.71 -7.91
CA SER A 47 8.59 -5.89 -8.33
C SER A 47 9.11 -7.26 -7.84
N LYS A 48 9.96 -7.33 -6.82
CA LYS A 48 10.17 -8.56 -6.02
C LYS A 48 9.53 -8.49 -4.63
N LEU A 49 8.95 -7.34 -4.26
CA LEU A 49 8.15 -7.26 -3.06
C LEU A 49 6.86 -8.05 -3.31
N ASN A 50 6.64 -9.08 -2.50
CA ASN A 50 5.34 -9.73 -2.44
C ASN A 50 4.35 -8.75 -1.81
N VAL A 51 3.32 -8.40 -2.58
CA VAL A 51 2.23 -7.52 -2.18
C VAL A 51 0.95 -8.34 -2.13
N ASN A 52 0.06 -7.96 -1.22
CA ASN A 52 -1.28 -8.51 -1.15
C ASN A 52 -2.19 -7.80 -2.15
N CYS A 53 -3.24 -8.49 -2.61
CA CYS A 53 -4.28 -7.87 -3.40
C CYS A 53 -4.96 -6.73 -2.61
N PRO A 54 -5.34 -5.59 -3.24
CA PRO A 54 -6.16 -4.57 -2.61
C PRO A 54 -7.44 -5.11 -2.00
N ALA A 55 -8.04 -6.15 -2.60
CA ALA A 55 -9.20 -6.87 -2.09
C ALA A 55 -8.90 -7.83 -0.92
N ALA A 56 -7.73 -7.73 -0.28
CA ALA A 56 -7.41 -8.50 0.93
C ALA A 56 -8.33 -8.14 2.12
N ASP A 57 -8.88 -6.93 2.13
CA ASP A 57 -9.97 -6.52 3.03
C ASP A 57 -11.24 -7.38 2.84
N LEU A 58 -11.55 -7.72 1.59
CA LEU A 58 -12.59 -8.67 1.19
C LEU A 58 -12.12 -10.13 1.24
N LYS A 59 -10.99 -10.40 1.92
CA LYS A 59 -10.39 -11.74 2.11
C LYS A 59 -9.92 -12.42 0.83
N CYS A 60 -9.51 -11.64 -0.19
CA CYS A 60 -8.78 -12.20 -1.31
C CYS A 60 -7.48 -12.88 -0.83
N PRO A 61 -7.24 -14.17 -1.13
CA PRO A 61 -6.05 -14.90 -0.68
C PRO A 61 -4.81 -14.62 -1.52
N TRP A 62 -4.92 -13.82 -2.58
CA TRP A 62 -3.83 -13.60 -3.52
C TRP A 62 -2.74 -12.72 -2.90
N SER A 63 -1.50 -13.22 -2.99
CA SER A 63 -0.28 -12.46 -2.76
C SER A 63 0.73 -12.82 -3.84
N GLY A 64 1.51 -11.86 -4.29
CA GLY A 64 2.46 -12.07 -5.38
C GLY A 64 3.30 -10.85 -5.67
N SER A 65 4.14 -10.93 -6.68
CA SER A 65 4.99 -9.80 -7.05
C SER A 65 4.15 -8.60 -7.51
N ASN A 66 4.61 -7.38 -7.22
CA ASN A 66 3.93 -6.17 -7.72
C ASN A 66 3.78 -6.14 -9.26
N GLY A 67 4.68 -6.81 -10.00
CA GLY A 67 4.54 -6.96 -11.46
C GLY A 67 3.32 -7.79 -11.88
N GLN A 68 2.95 -8.79 -11.09
CA GLN A 68 1.78 -9.64 -11.33
C GLN A 68 0.49 -9.03 -10.75
N LEU A 69 0.60 -8.04 -9.86
CA LEU A 69 -0.54 -7.44 -9.19
C LEU A 69 -1.54 -6.83 -10.20
N GLN A 70 -1.07 -6.08 -11.19
CA GLN A 70 -1.95 -5.44 -12.18
C GLN A 70 -2.71 -6.47 -13.02
N GLN A 71 -2.06 -7.57 -13.40
CA GLN A 71 -2.71 -8.66 -14.10
C GLN A 71 -3.71 -9.39 -13.20
N HIS A 72 -3.41 -9.55 -11.91
CA HIS A 72 -4.34 -10.14 -10.97
C HIS A 72 -5.58 -9.27 -10.76
N ILE A 73 -5.41 -7.95 -10.56
CA ILE A 73 -6.51 -7.01 -10.31
C ILE A 73 -7.56 -7.06 -11.42
N SER A 74 -7.15 -7.16 -12.69
CA SER A 74 -8.10 -7.21 -13.81
C SER A 74 -8.99 -8.46 -13.81
N ILE A 75 -8.53 -9.56 -13.23
CA ILE A 75 -9.27 -10.84 -13.14
C ILE A 75 -9.70 -11.17 -11.70
N CYS A 76 -9.47 -10.29 -10.73
CA CYS A 76 -9.74 -10.55 -9.33
C CYS A 76 -11.25 -10.48 -9.07
N ALA A 77 -11.88 -11.63 -8.82
CA ALA A 77 -13.30 -11.71 -8.50
C ALA A 77 -13.67 -10.82 -7.28
N PHE A 78 -12.81 -10.75 -6.26
CA PHE A 78 -13.06 -9.93 -5.07
C PHE A 78 -13.03 -8.43 -5.37
N GLU A 79 -12.13 -7.99 -6.25
CA GLU A 79 -12.08 -6.59 -6.69
C GLU A 79 -13.28 -6.26 -7.58
N GLN A 80 -13.69 -7.16 -8.48
CA GLN A 80 -14.89 -7.00 -9.31
C GLN A 80 -16.18 -6.96 -8.47
N MET A 81 -16.21 -7.64 -7.31
CA MET A 81 -17.35 -7.60 -6.39
C MET A 81 -17.42 -6.35 -5.52
N ARG A 82 -16.35 -5.52 -5.42
CA ARG A 82 -16.36 -4.28 -4.62
C ARG A 82 -17.59 -3.40 -4.83
N PRO A 83 -18.02 -3.05 -6.07
CA PRO A 83 -19.20 -2.22 -6.27
C PRO A 83 -20.46 -2.85 -5.66
N MET A 84 -20.64 -4.17 -5.83
CA MET A 84 -21.79 -4.87 -5.25
C MET A 84 -21.76 -4.86 -3.72
N VAL A 85 -20.58 -5.06 -3.11
CA VAL A 85 -20.43 -4.99 -1.65
C VAL A 85 -20.73 -3.58 -1.14
N ALA A 86 -20.28 -2.54 -1.85
CA ALA A 86 -20.57 -1.15 -1.50
C ALA A 86 -22.08 -0.85 -1.55
N ASP A 87 -22.78 -1.33 -2.59
CA ASP A 87 -24.23 -1.19 -2.72
C ASP A 87 -24.98 -1.92 -1.60
N ILE A 88 -24.55 -3.14 -1.24
CA ILE A 88 -25.15 -3.90 -0.13
C ILE A 88 -24.98 -3.13 1.20
N ILE A 89 -23.80 -2.56 1.46
CA ILE A 89 -23.55 -1.76 2.66
C ILE A 89 -24.45 -0.52 2.69
N LYS A 90 -24.59 0.16 1.55
CA LYS A 90 -25.46 1.33 1.42
C LYS A 90 -26.93 0.98 1.66
N ASN A 91 -27.42 -0.09 1.04
CA ASN A 91 -28.80 -0.56 1.22
C ASN A 91 -29.06 -0.97 2.68
N LYS A 92 -28.10 -1.65 3.31
CA LYS A 92 -28.18 -2.00 4.74
C LYS A 92 -28.29 -0.75 5.62
N HIS A 93 -27.59 0.32 5.30
CA HIS A 93 -27.70 1.59 6.02
C HIS A 93 -29.09 2.21 5.86
N GLN A 94 -29.57 2.31 4.62
CA GLN A 94 -30.90 2.87 4.32
C GLN A 94 -32.03 2.08 4.98
N LEU A 95 -31.97 0.75 4.94
CA LEU A 95 -32.96 -0.12 5.59
C LEU A 95 -32.97 0.09 7.11
N LYS A 96 -31.80 0.21 7.74
CA LYS A 96 -31.71 0.51 9.18
C LYS A 96 -32.35 1.85 9.53
N GLU A 97 -32.10 2.88 8.73
CA GLU A 97 -32.71 4.21 8.92
C GLU A 97 -34.23 4.17 8.75
N GLN A 98 -34.74 3.42 7.77
CA GLN A 98 -36.18 3.25 7.56
C GLN A 98 -36.85 2.54 8.73
N ILE A 99 -36.23 1.47 9.25
CA ILE A 99 -36.74 0.74 10.42
C ILE A 99 -36.80 1.69 11.64
N GLN A 100 -35.74 2.47 11.87
CA GLN A 100 -35.69 3.41 13.00
C GLN A 100 -36.81 4.46 12.93
N LYS A 101 -37.04 5.04 11.74
CA LYS A 101 -38.09 6.04 11.51
C LYS A 101 -39.52 5.49 11.61
N MET A 102 -39.71 4.18 11.41
CA MET A 102 -41.01 3.52 11.57
C MET A 102 -41.28 3.07 13.01
N SER A 103 -40.25 3.01 13.85
CA SER A 103 -40.36 2.66 15.28
C SER A 103 -40.54 3.87 16.21
N GLU A 104 -40.54 5.08 15.66
CA GLU A 104 -40.85 6.36 16.32
C GLU A 104 -42.28 6.81 15.94
#